data_AF-A0A4Y4XMZ9-F1
#
_entry.id   AF-A0A4Y4XMZ9-F1
#
_cell.length_a   1.000
_cell.length_b   1.000
_cell.length_c   1.000
_cell.angle_alpha   90.00
_cell.angle_beta   90.00
_cell.angle_gamma   90.00
#
_symmetry.space_group_name_H-M   'P 1'
#
loop_
_entity.id
_entity.type
_entity.pdbx_description
1 polymer ?
#
loop_
_entity_poly.entity_id
_entity_poly.type
_entity_poly.pdbx_seq_one_letter_code
_entity_poly.pdbx_strand_id
1 'polypeptide(L)' 'NFKLDEQGNLVTSEGYLLIPQITLPEDTTQVNIGVDGTVSVTQGLQTISNVIGQITLANFVNPAGLHS' A
#
# COMPACT_ATOMS: atom_id res chain seq x y z
N ASN A 1 9.06 4.07 -4.78
CA ASN A 1 9.18 2.61 -4.98
C ASN A 1 8.81 1.97 -3.65
N PHE A 2 7.80 1.12 -3.65
CA PHE A 2 7.34 0.41 -2.46
C PHE A 2 7.85 -1.03 -2.50
N LYS A 3 8.19 -1.55 -1.33
CA LYS A 3 8.63 -2.92 -1.13
C LYS A 3 7.76 -3.56 -0.05
N LEU A 4 7.83 -4.88 0.00
CA LEU A 4 7.28 -5.66 1.11
C LEU A 4 8.41 -5.95 2.09
N ASP A 5 8.16 -5.81 3.39
CA ASP A 5 9.05 -6.37 4.42
C ASP A 5 8.78 -7.87 4.63
N GLU A 6 9.56 -8.50 5.51
CA GLU A 6 9.41 -9.94 5.85
C GLU A 6 8.09 -10.26 6.57
N GLN A 7 7.41 -9.25 7.12
CA GLN A 7 6.13 -9.39 7.83
C GLN A 7 4.93 -9.12 6.91
N GLY A 8 5.15 -8.83 5.62
CA GLY A 8 4.10 -8.54 4.66
C GLY A 8 3.63 -7.09 4.67
N ASN A 9 4.30 -6.17 5.36
CA ASN A 9 3.92 -4.75 5.36
C ASN A 9 4.49 -4.02 4.15
N LEU A 10 3.71 -3.06 3.64
CA LEU A 10 4.18 -2.10 2.66
C LEU A 10 5.13 -1.10 3.30
N VAL A 11 6.36 -1.11 2.81
CA VAL A 11 7.44 -0.21 3.23
C VAL A 11 7.99 0.60 2.07
N THR A 12 8.57 1.76 2.37
CA THR A 12 9.36 2.52 1.39
C THR A 12 10.68 1.80 1.09
N SER A 13 11.41 2.27 0.07
CA SER A 13 12.77 1.76 -0.23
C SER A 13 13.73 1.80 0.97
N GLU A 14 13.47 2.66 1.94
CA GLU A 14 14.28 2.88 3.14
C GLU A 14 13.80 2.04 4.34
N GLY A 15 12.70 1.29 4.19
CA GLY A 15 12.14 0.44 5.24
C GLY A 15 11.11 1.14 6.14
N TYR A 16 10.68 2.36 5.82
CA TYR A 16 9.63 3.03 6.58
C TYR A 16 8.26 2.46 6.22
N LEU A 17 7.45 2.17 7.24
CA LEU A 17 6.07 1.71 7.06
C LEU A 17 5.21 2.79 6.40
N LEU A 18 4.38 2.36 5.45
CA LEU A 18 3.34 3.21 4.89
C LEU A 18 2.29 3.55 5.97
N ILE A 19 1.76 4.77 5.92
CA ILE A 19 0.65 5.21 6.75
C ILE A 19 -0.49 5.67 5.83
N PRO A 20 -1.71 5.12 5.95
CA PRO A 20 -2.12 4.02 6.85
C PRO A 20 -1.39 2.70 6.55
N GLN A 21 -1.17 1.88 7.57
CA GLN A 21 -0.48 0.60 7.39
C GLN A 21 -1.31 -0.33 6.51
N ILE A 22 -0.66 -0.89 5.49
CA ILE A 22 -1.24 -1.91 4.62
C ILE A 22 -0.37 -3.15 4.72
N THR A 23 -0.98 -4.27 5.11
CA THR A 23 -0.32 -5.57 5.24
C THR A 23 -0.90 -6.52 4.20
N LEU A 24 -0.05 -7.15 3.41
CA LEU A 24 -0.45 -8.16 2.44
C LEU A 24 -0.40 -9.54 3.11
N PRO A 25 -1.48 -10.32 3.02
CA PRO A 25 -1.49 -11.72 3.42
C PRO A 25 -0.47 -12.56 2.62
N GLU A 26 0.14 -13.58 3.24
CA GLU A 26 1.11 -14.45 2.56
C GLU A 26 0.53 -15.25 1.38
N ASP A 27 -0.78 -15.46 1.36
CA ASP A 27 -1.49 -16.17 0.28
C ASP A 27 -1.90 -15.24 -0.89
N THR A 28 -1.41 -14.00 -0.90
CA THR A 28 -1.68 -13.04 -1.98
C THR A 28 -1.04 -13.49 -3.29
N THR A 29 -1.86 -13.73 -4.31
CA THR A 29 -1.41 -14.10 -5.66
C THR A 29 -1.38 -12.91 -6.60
N GLN A 30 -2.23 -11.91 -6.37
CA GLN A 30 -2.29 -10.70 -7.17
C GLN A 30 -2.63 -9.49 -6.31
N VAL A 31 -1.98 -8.37 -6.57
CA VAL A 31 -2.25 -7.07 -5.95
C VAL A 31 -2.79 -6.14 -7.03
N ASN A 32 -3.91 -5.49 -6.75
CA ASN A 32 -4.53 -4.52 -7.63
C ASN A 32 -4.73 -3.20 -6.89
N ILE A 33 -4.20 -2.11 -7.46
CA ILE A 33 -4.25 -0.77 -6.88
C ILE A 33 -5.10 0.09 -7.80
N GLY A 34 -6.25 0.51 -7.30
CA GLY A 34 -7.16 1.41 -7.99
C GLY A 34 -6.57 2.81 -8.16
N VAL A 35 -7.08 3.56 -9.15
CA VAL A 35 -6.70 4.96 -9.40
C VAL A 35 -7.08 5.91 -8.25
N ASP A 36 -8.02 5.48 -7.42
CA ASP A 36 -8.45 6.12 -6.18
C ASP A 36 -7.56 5.76 -4.97
N GLY A 37 -6.52 4.97 -5.18
CA GLY A 37 -5.61 4.48 -4.14
C GLY A 37 -6.11 3.23 -3.41
N THR A 38 -7.27 2.67 -3.78
CA THR A 38 -7.80 1.46 -3.12
C THR A 38 -6.90 0.27 -3.43
N VAL A 39 -6.37 -0.38 -2.39
CA VAL A 39 -5.51 -1.57 -2.51
C VAL A 39 -6.35 -2.81 -2.25
N SER A 40 -6.41 -3.68 -3.24
CA SER A 40 -7.08 -4.96 -3.17
C SER A 40 -6.14 -6.11 -3.52
N VAL A 41 -6.39 -7.28 -2.92
CA VAL A 41 -5.60 -8.48 -3.12
C VAL A 41 -6.49 -9.65 -3.48
N THR A 42 -6.02 -10.47 -4.41
CA THR A 42 -6.60 -11.77 -4.71
C THR A 42 -5.78 -12.84 -4.00
N GLN A 43 -6.44 -13.75 -3.31
CA GLN A 43 -5.81 -14.78 -2.47
C GLN A 43 -6.02 -16.17 -3.07
N GLY A 44 -4.93 -16.94 -3.23
CA GLY A 44 -4.98 -18.32 -3.73
C GLY A 44 -5.72 -18.48 -5.07
N LEU A 45 -6.73 -19.36 -5.08
CA LEU A 45 -7.60 -19.66 -6.25
C LEU A 45 -8.87 -18.81 -6.29
N GLN A 46 -9.06 -17.89 -5.35
CA GLN A 46 -10.23 -17.02 -5.34
C GLN A 46 -10.18 -16.11 -6.56
N THR A 47 -11.30 -15.91 -7.23
CA THR A 47 -11.44 -14.95 -8.34
C THR A 47 -11.86 -13.56 -7.88
N ILE A 48 -12.22 -13.41 -6.60
CA ILE A 48 -12.68 -12.15 -6.02
C ILE A 48 -11.51 -11.49 -5.29
N SER A 49 -11.26 -10.22 -5.63
CA SER A 49 -10.29 -9.39 -4.91
C SER A 49 -10.91 -8.80 -3.65
N ASN A 50 -10.19 -8.88 -2.53
CA ASN A 50 -10.56 -8.31 -1.24
C ASN A 50 -9.82 -6.99 -1.02
N VAL A 51 -10.52 -5.95 -0.58
CA VAL A 51 -9.89 -4.65 -0.26
C VAL A 51 -9.21 -4.75 1.10
N ILE A 52 -7.91 -4.42 1.15
CA ILE A 52 -7.08 -4.48 2.37
C ILE A 52 -6.71 -3.09 2.91
N GLY A 53 -6.93 -2.03 2.12
CA GLY A 53 -6.67 -0.66 2.55
C GLY A 53 -6.73 0.34 1.41
N GLN A 54 -6.33 1.57 1.69
CA GLN A 54 -6.25 2.64 0.72
C GLN A 54 -4.98 3.47 0.95
N ILE A 55 -4.27 3.77 -0.12
CA ILE A 55 -3.15 4.71 -0.12
C ILE A 55 -3.73 6.12 -0.20
N THR A 56 -3.47 6.92 0.81
CA THR A 56 -3.92 8.32 0.86
C THR A 56 -2.83 9.26 0.37
N LEU A 57 -3.22 10.30 -0.36
CA LEU A 57 -2.34 11.40 -0.72
C LEU A 57 -2.57 12.58 0.23
N ALA A 58 -1.49 13.18 0.71
CA ALA A 58 -1.53 14.40 1.48
C ALA A 58 -1.18 15.59 0.57
N ASN A 59 -2.02 16.63 0.59
CA ASN A 59 -1.77 17.89 -0.11
C ASN A 59 -1.46 18.99 0.91
N PHE A 60 -0.50 19.83 0.57
CA PHE A 60 -0.07 20.94 1.41
C PHE A 60 -0.33 22.26 0.68
N VAL A 61 -0.90 23.24 1.39
CA VAL A 61 -1.18 24.57 0.83
C VAL A 61 0.12 25.29 0.42
N ASN A 62 1.21 25.05 1.16
CA ASN A 62 2.53 25.58 0.87
C ASN A 62 3.58 24.46 0.74
N PRO A 63 3.80 23.93 -0.48
CA PRO A 63 4.82 22.91 -0.71
C PRO A 63 6.25 23.35 -0.35
N ALA A 64 6.57 24.65 -0.47
CA ALA A 64 7.89 25.18 -0.16
C ALA A 64 8.21 25.18 1.35
N GLY A 65 7.20 25.01 2.20
CA GLY A 65 7.37 24.85 3.65
C GLY A 65 7.74 23.42 4.07
N LEU A 66 7.70 22.43 3.16
CA LEU A 66 8.17 21.08 3.48
C LEU A 66 9.69 21.09 3.57
N HIS A 67 10.19 20.53 4.67
CA HIS A 67 11.61 20.26 4.82
C HIS A 67 11.93 18.90 4.19
N SER A 68 13.01 18.86 3.41
CA SER A 68 13.52 17.64 2.77
C SER A 68 14.53 16.92 3.66
#